data_AF-A0A453LDA8-F1
#
_entry.id   AF-A0A453LDA8-F1
#
_cell.length_a   1.000
_cell.length_b   1.000
_cell.length_c   1.000
_cell.angle_alpha   90.00
_cell.angle_beta   90.00
_cell.angle_gamma   90.00
#
_symmetry.space_group_name_H-M   'P 1'
#
loop_
_entity.id
_entity.type
_entity.pdbx_description
1 polymer ?
#
loop_
_entity_poly.entity_id
_entity_poly.type
_entity_poly.pdbx_seq_one_letter_code
_entity_poly.pdbx_strand_id
1 'polypeptide(L)'
;MLGRIEGMKDVIEQVNRQFKDPDLTTFVCVCIPEFLSLYETERLVQELAKFEIDAHNIIINQVIFDEEAVESKLLRARVKMQQKYVDQFHMLYDDFNIIKLPLLPEEVCGVQALQNFSKHFLAPYSAALKRGSVEELEERVGTLKSALQEAESELDRVRKGKQVA
;
A
#
# COMPACT_ATOMS: atom_id res chain seq x y z
N MET A 1 42.41 -20.09 18.01
CA MET A 1 41.56 -18.87 17.92
C MET A 1 41.71 -18.16 16.58
N LEU A 2 42.91 -18.00 16.02
CA LEU A 2 43.12 -17.31 14.73
C LEU A 2 42.33 -17.90 13.55
N GLY A 3 42.36 -19.22 13.32
CA GLY A 3 41.61 -19.82 12.20
C GLY A 3 40.08 -19.64 12.25
N ARG A 4 39.50 -19.39 13.43
CA ARG A 4 38.06 -19.05 13.54
C ARG A 4 37.79 -17.59 13.15
N ILE A 5 38.75 -16.70 13.36
CA ILE A 5 38.65 -15.27 13.01
C ILE A 5 38.85 -15.11 11.50
N GLU A 6 39.80 -15.83 10.91
CA GLU A 6 40.03 -15.86 9.45
C GLU A 6 38.81 -16.41 8.70
N GLY A 7 38.27 -17.57 9.12
CA GLY A 7 37.05 -18.10 8.49
C GLY A 7 35.83 -17.18 8.63
N MET A 8 35.71 -16.42 9.72
CA MET A 8 34.64 -15.44 9.89
C MET A 8 34.81 -14.23 8.97
N LYS A 9 36.06 -13.80 8.74
CA LYS A 9 36.38 -12.73 7.79
C LYS A 9 35.96 -13.11 6.37
N ASP A 10 36.29 -14.32 5.92
CA ASP A 10 35.95 -14.80 4.57
C ASP A 10 34.43 -14.82 4.36
N VAL A 11 33.67 -15.27 5.36
CA VAL A 11 32.20 -15.25 5.33
C VAL A 11 31.66 -13.82 5.26
N ILE A 12 32.22 -12.88 6.05
CA ILE A 12 31.80 -11.47 6.03
C ILE A 12 32.07 -10.85 4.66
N GLU A 13 33.24 -11.10 4.05
CA GLU A 13 33.57 -10.59 2.72
C GLU A 13 32.64 -11.17 1.64
N GLN A 14 32.27 -12.45 1.74
CA GLN A 14 31.31 -13.07 0.84
C GLN A 14 29.91 -12.45 0.97
N VAL A 15 29.42 -12.29 2.21
CA VAL A 15 28.11 -11.67 2.47
C VAL A 15 28.09 -10.22 2.00
N ASN A 16 29.16 -9.45 2.24
CA ASN A 16 29.27 -8.07 1.79
C ASN A 16 29.20 -7.97 0.26
N ARG A 17 29.88 -8.87 -0.47
CA ARG A 17 29.76 -8.95 -1.93
C ARG A 17 28.34 -9.24 -2.39
N GLN A 18 27.61 -10.13 -1.71
CA GLN A 18 26.21 -10.44 -2.06
C GLN A 18 25.25 -9.29 -1.76
N PHE A 19 25.48 -8.53 -0.68
CA PHE A 19 24.67 -7.35 -0.36
C PHE A 19 24.80 -6.24 -1.40
N LYS A 20 25.95 -6.17 -2.08
CA LYS A 20 26.24 -5.17 -3.12
C LYS A 20 25.83 -5.58 -4.52
N ASP A 21 25.37 -6.82 -4.69
CA ASP A 21 24.93 -7.35 -5.97
C ASP A 21 23.41 -7.11 -6.12
N PRO A 22 22.97 -6.17 -6.98
CA PRO A 22 21.55 -5.83 -7.15
C PRO A 22 20.73 -6.98 -7.75
N ASP A 23 21.37 -7.94 -8.44
CA ASP A 23 20.68 -9.12 -8.97
C ASP A 23 20.42 -10.18 -7.87
N LEU A 24 21.10 -10.07 -6.73
CA LEU A 24 20.97 -10.99 -5.60
C LEU A 24 20.22 -10.37 -4.40
N THR A 25 20.44 -9.08 -4.12
CA THR A 25 19.89 -8.42 -2.94
C THR A 25 19.32 -7.05 -3.28
N THR A 26 18.10 -6.79 -2.84
CA THR A 26 17.45 -5.48 -2.88
C THR A 26 16.79 -5.17 -1.55
N PHE A 27 16.74 -3.90 -1.18
CA PHE A 27 16.04 -3.38 -0.03
C PHE A 27 14.72 -2.74 -0.45
N VAL A 28 13.62 -3.13 0.19
CA VAL A 28 12.30 -2.51 -0.02
C VAL A 28 11.98 -1.61 1.17
N CYS A 29 11.97 -0.30 0.93
CA CYS A 29 11.63 0.69 1.94
C CYS A 29 10.11 0.72 2.15
N VAL A 30 9.64 0.72 3.39
CA VAL A 30 8.20 0.86 3.72
C VAL A 30 8.01 2.09 4.59
N CYS A 31 7.10 2.97 4.18
CA CYS A 31 6.84 4.24 4.85
C CYS A 31 5.35 4.58 4.85
N ILE A 32 4.98 5.67 5.51
CA ILE A 32 3.65 6.27 5.44
C ILE A 32 3.78 7.71 4.89
N PRO A 33 2.74 8.29 4.27
CA PRO A 33 2.82 9.61 3.64
C PRO A 33 2.74 10.74 4.69
N GLU A 34 3.78 10.87 5.51
CA GLU A 34 3.94 11.87 6.56
C GLU A 34 5.37 12.40 6.61
N PHE A 35 5.56 13.60 7.18
CA PHE A 35 6.84 14.30 7.21
C PHE A 35 7.98 13.49 7.84
N LEU A 36 7.77 12.93 9.04
CA LEU A 36 8.82 12.17 9.73
C LEU A 36 9.17 10.89 8.98
N SER A 37 8.17 10.18 8.46
CA SER A 37 8.39 8.93 7.74
C SER A 37 9.12 9.16 6.40
N LEU A 38 8.84 10.27 5.70
CA LEU A 38 9.60 10.69 4.51
C LEU A 38 11.07 10.93 4.86
N TYR A 39 11.35 11.73 5.90
CA TYR A 39 12.72 12.06 6.30
C TYR A 39 13.51 10.84 6.78
N GLU A 40 12.86 9.93 7.51
CA GLU A 40 13.48 8.66 7.93
C GLU A 40 13.82 7.77 6.72
N THR A 41 12.91 7.70 5.73
CA THR A 41 13.13 6.94 4.50
C THR A 41 14.27 7.54 3.68
N GLU A 42 14.34 8.86 3.59
CA GLU A 42 15.43 9.54 2.89
C GLU A 42 16.78 9.22 3.52
N ARG A 43 16.89 9.32 4.84
CA ARG A 43 18.11 8.96 5.55
C ARG A 43 18.46 7.49 5.35
N LEU A 44 17.48 6.59 5.37
CA LEU A 44 17.69 5.15 5.14
C LEU A 44 18.24 4.88 3.74
N VAL A 45 17.63 5.44 2.70
CA VAL A 45 18.07 5.28 1.30
C VAL A 45 19.49 5.82 1.12
N GLN A 46 19.80 6.99 1.71
CA GLN A 46 21.16 7.55 1.67
C GLN A 46 22.18 6.65 2.38
N GLU A 47 21.83 6.02 3.50
CA GLU A 47 22.72 5.08 4.19
C GLU A 47 22.94 3.80 3.36
N LEU A 48 21.89 3.23 2.78
CA LEU A 48 21.99 2.05 1.91
C LEU A 48 22.87 2.31 0.69
N ALA A 49 22.73 3.49 0.08
CA ALA A 49 23.57 3.91 -1.04
C ALA A 49 25.06 3.98 -0.67
N LYS A 50 25.41 4.44 0.55
CA LYS A 50 26.81 4.45 1.03
C LYS A 50 27.40 3.05 1.14
N PHE A 51 26.57 2.04 1.41
CA PHE A 51 26.98 0.64 1.47
C PHE A 51 26.85 -0.08 0.12
N GLU A 52 26.46 0.64 -0.95
CA GLU A 52 26.23 0.09 -2.29
C GLU A 52 25.15 -1.00 -2.30
N ILE A 53 24.15 -0.90 -1.41
CA ILE A 53 23.02 -1.82 -1.35
C ILE A 53 21.88 -1.25 -2.20
N ASP A 54 21.35 -2.08 -3.10
CA ASP A 54 20.22 -1.73 -3.97
C ASP A 54 18.96 -1.42 -3.14
N ALA A 55 18.26 -0.32 -3.45
CA ALA A 55 17.10 0.14 -2.69
C ALA A 55 16.01 0.81 -3.55
N HIS A 56 15.87 0.42 -4.83
CA HIS A 56 15.02 1.12 -5.81
C HIS A 56 13.49 0.89 -5.64
N ASN A 57 13.05 0.34 -4.51
CA ASN A 57 11.65 0.01 -4.26
C ASN A 57 11.15 0.68 -2.97
N ILE A 58 10.09 1.48 -3.08
CA ILE A 58 9.43 2.14 -1.95
C ILE A 58 7.95 1.76 -1.92
N ILE A 59 7.48 1.35 -0.75
CA ILE A 59 6.07 1.13 -0.45
C ILE A 59 5.58 2.24 0.46
N ILE A 60 4.64 3.04 -0.03
CA ILE A 60 3.90 4.02 0.76
C ILE A 60 2.62 3.33 1.25
N ASN A 61 2.59 2.94 2.52
CA ASN A 61 1.47 2.26 3.15
C ASN A 61 0.48 3.25 3.79
N GLN A 62 -0.71 2.77 4.14
CA GLN A 62 -1.76 3.54 4.82
C GLN A 62 -2.17 4.81 4.05
N VAL A 63 -2.17 4.72 2.73
CA VAL A 63 -2.65 5.79 1.86
C VAL A 63 -4.18 5.81 1.89
N ILE A 64 -4.75 6.96 2.18
CA ILE A 64 -6.19 7.20 2.08
C ILE A 64 -6.45 7.74 0.68
N PHE A 65 -7.26 7.03 -0.09
CA PHE A 65 -7.61 7.43 -1.46
C PHE A 65 -8.78 8.43 -1.43
N ASP A 66 -8.77 9.44 -2.30
CA ASP A 66 -9.74 10.56 -2.27
C ASP A 66 -11.19 10.08 -2.41
N GLU A 67 -11.39 9.00 -3.15
CA GLU A 67 -12.69 8.41 -3.39
C GLU A 67 -13.30 7.74 -2.14
N GLU A 68 -12.51 7.50 -1.09
CA GLU A 68 -12.95 6.96 0.19
C GLU A 68 -13.24 8.07 1.22
N ALA A 69 -12.85 9.33 0.95
CA ALA A 69 -12.95 10.45 1.89
C ALA A 69 -14.24 11.28 1.77
N VAL A 70 -15.25 10.79 1.05
CA VAL A 70 -16.39 11.56 0.50
C VAL A 70 -17.11 12.42 1.56
N GLU A 71 -17.33 11.90 2.77
CA GLU A 71 -18.22 12.53 3.77
C GLU A 71 -17.52 13.23 4.93
N SER A 72 -16.20 13.06 5.12
CA SER A 72 -15.52 13.55 6.34
C SER A 72 -14.54 14.70 6.06
N LYS A 73 -14.77 15.86 6.69
CA LYS A 73 -13.85 17.01 6.64
C LYS A 73 -12.45 16.65 7.15
N LEU A 74 -12.35 15.80 8.18
CA LEU A 74 -11.08 15.36 8.74
C LEU A 74 -10.34 14.42 7.77
N LEU A 75 -11.06 13.46 7.16
CA LEU A 75 -10.44 12.56 6.18
C LEU A 75 -9.99 13.33 4.93
N ARG A 76 -10.78 14.27 4.42
CA ARG A 76 -10.35 15.13 3.30
C ARG A 76 -9.10 15.95 3.62
N ALA A 77 -9.01 16.49 4.83
CA ALA A 77 -7.82 17.20 5.28
C ALA A 77 -6.61 16.26 5.37
N ARG A 78 -6.82 15.02 5.83
CA ARG A 78 -5.79 13.98 5.90
C ARG A 78 -5.31 13.55 4.51
N VAL A 79 -6.21 13.27 3.57
CA VAL A 79 -5.89 12.97 2.16
C VAL A 79 -5.07 14.08 1.55
N LYS A 80 -5.50 15.35 1.70
CA LYS A 80 -4.75 16.50 1.16
C LYS A 80 -3.34 16.60 1.76
N MET A 81 -3.19 16.31 3.05
CA MET A 81 -1.88 16.30 3.71
C MET A 81 -1.01 15.15 3.21
N GLN A 82 -1.56 13.94 3.07
CA GLN A 82 -0.85 12.78 2.53
C GLN A 82 -0.41 13.01 1.09
N GLN A 83 -1.29 13.56 0.24
CA GLN A 83 -1.00 13.82 -1.17
C GLN A 83 0.24 14.71 -1.35
N LYS A 84 0.39 15.74 -0.51
CA LYS A 84 1.60 16.58 -0.50
C LYS A 84 2.87 15.75 -0.34
N TYR A 85 2.87 14.75 0.54
CA TYR A 85 4.06 13.91 0.77
C TYR A 85 4.22 12.83 -0.28
N VAL A 86 3.13 12.26 -0.80
CA VAL A 86 3.15 11.35 -1.95
C VAL A 86 3.78 12.05 -3.16
N ASP A 87 3.40 13.30 -3.45
CA ASP A 87 3.99 14.09 -4.53
C ASP A 87 5.49 14.32 -4.30
N GLN A 88 5.90 14.61 -3.05
CA GLN A 88 7.32 14.74 -2.71
C GLN A 88 8.11 13.45 -2.90
N PHE A 89 7.55 12.29 -2.53
CA PHE A 89 8.18 11.00 -2.81
C PHE A 89 8.39 10.81 -4.32
N HIS A 90 7.38 11.06 -5.14
CA HIS A 90 7.50 10.95 -6.60
C HIS A 90 8.48 11.96 -7.21
N MET A 91 8.67 13.14 -6.60
CA MET A 91 9.66 14.12 -7.05
C MET A 91 11.10 13.76 -6.66
N LEU A 92 11.29 13.14 -5.49
CA LEU A 92 12.61 12.79 -4.96
C LEU A 92 13.14 11.46 -5.49
N TYR A 93 12.24 10.55 -5.88
CA TYR A 93 12.54 9.18 -6.27
C TYR A 93 11.81 8.82 -7.57
N ASP A 94 11.98 9.63 -8.61
CA ASP A 94 11.31 9.46 -9.90
C ASP A 94 11.78 8.23 -10.68
N ASP A 95 13.00 7.76 -10.38
CA ASP A 95 13.62 6.53 -10.88
C ASP A 95 13.30 5.29 -10.03
N PHE A 96 12.59 5.42 -8.91
CA PHE A 96 12.23 4.31 -8.04
C PHE A 96 10.86 3.73 -8.40
N ASN A 97 10.69 2.44 -8.11
CA ASN A 97 9.38 1.81 -8.11
C ASN A 97 8.63 2.18 -6.81
N ILE A 98 7.66 3.09 -6.93
CA ILE A 98 6.82 3.53 -5.80
C ILE A 98 5.45 2.85 -5.86
N ILE A 99 5.17 2.02 -4.87
CA ILE A 99 3.88 1.32 -4.70
C ILE A 99 3.08 1.99 -3.59
N LYS A 100 1.81 2.30 -3.85
CA LYS A 100 0.89 2.85 -2.84
C LYS A 100 -0.07 1.76 -2.37
N LEU A 101 -0.12 1.53 -1.06
CA LEU A 101 -1.03 0.58 -0.43
C LEU A 101 -2.10 1.29 0.39
N PRO A 102 -3.36 0.83 0.34
CA PRO A 102 -4.48 1.48 1.01
C PRO A 102 -4.42 1.32 2.53
N LEU A 103 -4.97 2.31 3.23
CA LEU A 103 -5.38 2.15 4.61
C LEU A 103 -6.66 1.31 4.65
N LEU A 104 -6.61 0.13 5.28
CA LEU A 104 -7.79 -0.71 5.49
C LEU A 104 -8.50 -0.38 6.82
N PRO A 105 -9.84 -0.55 6.91
CA PRO A 105 -10.59 -0.30 8.15
C PRO A 105 -10.25 -1.26 9.30
N GLU A 106 -9.80 -2.47 8.97
CA GLU A 106 -9.45 -3.53 9.91
C GLU A 106 -7.98 -3.89 9.77
N GLU A 107 -7.41 -4.45 10.84
CA GLU A 107 -6.04 -4.95 10.83
C GLU A 107 -5.90 -6.14 9.86
N VAL A 108 -4.80 -6.16 9.10
CA VAL A 108 -4.50 -7.25 8.17
C VAL A 108 -3.87 -8.42 8.93
N CYS A 109 -4.70 -9.26 9.52
CA CYS A 109 -4.29 -10.38 10.35
C CYS A 109 -4.77 -11.73 9.80
N GLY A 110 -3.89 -12.73 9.84
CA GLY A 110 -4.16 -14.07 9.33
C GLY A 110 -3.87 -14.26 7.85
N VAL A 111 -3.66 -15.51 7.45
CA VAL A 111 -3.15 -15.88 6.11
C VAL A 111 -4.06 -15.35 5.00
N GLN A 112 -5.37 -15.48 5.13
CA GLN A 112 -6.32 -15.06 4.10
C GLN A 112 -6.33 -13.54 3.90
N ALA A 113 -6.26 -12.77 4.98
CA ALA A 113 -6.21 -11.31 4.92
C ALA A 113 -4.90 -10.85 4.27
N LEU A 114 -3.76 -11.44 4.66
CA LEU A 114 -2.46 -11.17 4.06
C LEU A 114 -2.43 -11.48 2.56
N GLN A 115 -3.00 -12.62 2.14
CA GLN A 115 -3.12 -12.99 0.72
C GLN A 115 -4.03 -12.05 -0.07
N ASN A 116 -5.06 -11.50 0.56
CA ASN A 116 -5.92 -10.52 -0.09
C ASN A 116 -5.21 -9.17 -0.21
N PHE A 117 -4.53 -8.72 0.85
CA PHE A 117 -3.77 -7.47 0.86
C PHE A 117 -2.58 -7.51 -0.10
N SER A 118 -1.89 -8.65 -0.23
CA SER A 118 -0.72 -8.80 -1.10
C SER A 118 -1.03 -8.58 -2.59
N LYS A 119 -2.29 -8.77 -3.01
CA LYS A 119 -2.75 -8.50 -4.39
C LYS A 119 -2.51 -7.04 -4.79
N HIS A 120 -2.54 -6.10 -3.82
CA HIS A 120 -2.32 -4.67 -4.06
C HIS A 120 -0.84 -4.31 -4.34
N PHE A 121 0.10 -5.24 -4.15
CA PHE A 121 1.50 -5.05 -4.52
C PHE A 121 1.75 -5.30 -6.00
N LEU A 122 0.93 -6.13 -6.64
CA LEU A 122 1.08 -6.53 -8.05
C LEU A 122 0.29 -5.64 -9.00
N ALA A 123 -0.83 -5.08 -8.52
CA ALA A 123 -1.69 -4.18 -9.28
C ALA A 123 -1.97 -2.92 -8.44
N PRO A 124 -1.91 -1.72 -9.03
CA PRO A 124 -2.26 -0.50 -8.34
C PRO A 124 -3.64 -0.64 -7.68
N TYR A 125 -3.74 -0.24 -6.41
CA TYR A 125 -5.03 -0.23 -5.71
C TYR A 125 -6.03 0.65 -6.48
N SER A 126 -7.18 0.07 -6.80
CA SER A 126 -8.34 0.80 -7.31
C SER A 126 -9.35 0.89 -6.18
N ALA A 127 -9.67 2.09 -5.73
CA ALA A 127 -10.76 2.30 -4.80
C ALA A 127 -12.07 1.72 -5.38
N ALA A 128 -12.86 1.07 -4.53
CA ALA A 128 -14.17 0.53 -4.91
C ALA A 128 -15.14 1.66 -5.34
N LEU A 129 -14.88 2.87 -4.85
CA LEU A 129 -15.48 4.09 -5.36
C LEU A 129 -14.55 4.69 -6.41
N LYS A 130 -14.92 4.73 -7.69
CA LYS A 130 -14.26 5.63 -8.66
C LYS A 130 -15.04 6.94 -8.72
N ARG A 131 -14.35 8.08 -8.64
CA ARG A 131 -14.84 9.33 -9.26
C ARG A 131 -14.51 9.22 -10.74
N GLY A 132 -15.40 8.56 -11.48
CA GLY A 132 -15.17 8.25 -12.88
C GLY A 132 -15.69 9.32 -13.84
N SER A 133 -15.44 9.12 -15.14
CA SER A 133 -16.15 9.85 -16.20
C SER A 133 -17.66 9.65 -16.07
N VAL A 134 -18.45 10.39 -16.85
CA VAL A 134 -19.91 10.20 -16.88
C VAL A 134 -20.26 8.74 -17.16
N GLU A 135 -19.56 8.07 -18.09
CA GLU A 135 -19.80 6.66 -18.39
C GLU A 135 -19.51 5.73 -17.20
N GLU A 136 -18.40 5.95 -16.50
CA GLU A 136 -18.01 5.12 -15.34
C GLU A 136 -18.97 5.31 -14.15
N LEU A 137 -19.50 6.52 -13.97
CA LEU A 137 -20.52 6.81 -12.95
C LEU A 137 -21.86 6.18 -13.33
N GLU A 138 -22.25 6.19 -14.60
CA GLU A 138 -23.47 5.55 -15.09
C GLU A 138 -23.44 4.03 -14.93
N GLU A 139 -22.34 3.37 -15.30
CA GLU A 139 -22.15 1.93 -15.10
C GLU A 139 -22.27 1.57 -13.61
N ARG A 140 -21.63 2.36 -12.75
CA ARG A 140 -21.67 2.17 -11.31
C ARG A 140 -23.07 2.35 -10.72
N VAL A 141 -23.81 3.36 -11.17
CA VAL A 141 -25.23 3.54 -10.80
C VAL A 141 -26.06 2.33 -11.23
N GLY A 142 -25.79 1.74 -12.39
CA GLY A 142 -26.43 0.52 -12.86
C GLY A 142 -26.20 -0.68 -11.94
N THR A 143 -24.94 -0.90 -11.55
CA THR A 143 -24.56 -1.98 -10.64
C THR A 143 -25.19 -1.82 -9.25
N LEU A 144 -25.14 -0.60 -8.69
CA LEU A 144 -25.72 -0.32 -7.38
C LEU A 144 -27.25 -0.46 -7.35
N LYS A 145 -27.94 -0.08 -8.44
CA LYS A 145 -29.39 -0.30 -8.56
C LYS A 145 -29.75 -1.78 -8.54
N SER A 146 -28.96 -2.60 -9.24
CA SER A 146 -29.18 -4.05 -9.28
C SER A 146 -29.00 -4.67 -7.89
N ALA A 147 -27.91 -4.31 -7.20
CA ALA A 147 -27.64 -4.76 -5.83
C ALA A 147 -28.71 -4.30 -4.82
N LEU A 148 -29.21 -3.06 -4.98
CA LEU A 148 -30.31 -2.54 -4.16
C LEU A 148 -31.58 -3.37 -4.37
N GLN A 149 -31.90 -3.72 -5.62
CA GLN A 149 -33.07 -4.53 -5.96
C GLN A 149 -33.02 -5.93 -5.33
N GLU A 150 -31.84 -6.55 -5.34
CA GLU A 150 -31.61 -7.84 -4.67
C GLU A 150 -31.80 -7.72 -3.15
N ALA A 151 -31.20 -6.70 -2.53
CA ALA A 151 -31.31 -6.44 -1.10
C ALA A 151 -32.76 -6.12 -0.67
N GLU A 152 -33.51 -5.36 -1.46
CA GLU A 152 -34.93 -5.09 -1.24
C GLU A 152 -35.76 -6.38 -1.35
N SER A 153 -35.49 -7.23 -2.34
CA SER A 153 -36.16 -8.52 -2.47
C SER A 153 -35.87 -9.44 -1.28
N GLU A 154 -34.65 -9.43 -0.75
CA GLU A 154 -34.29 -10.21 0.42
C GLU A 154 -34.96 -9.66 1.68
N LEU A 155 -34.96 -8.33 1.86
CA LEU A 155 -35.64 -7.64 2.96
C LEU A 155 -37.14 -7.96 2.98
N ASP A 156 -37.79 -7.97 1.82
CA ASP A 156 -39.20 -8.30 1.70
C ASP A 156 -39.49 -9.78 2.03
N ARG A 157 -38.60 -10.70 1.65
CA ARG A 157 -38.69 -12.12 2.05
C ARG A 157 -38.61 -12.26 3.57
N VAL A 158 -37.65 -11.57 4.21
CA VAL A 158 -37.48 -11.60 5.67
C VAL A 158 -38.64 -10.94 6.40
N ARG A 159 -39.18 -9.82 5.89
CA ARG A 159 -40.37 -9.16 6.46
C ARG A 159 -41.61 -10.04 6.40
N LYS A 160 -41.83 -10.73 5.29
CA LYS A 160 -42.94 -11.68 5.13
C LYS A 160 -42.78 -12.90 6.03
N GLY A 161 -41.55 -13.39 6.23
CA GLY A 161 -41.25 -14.48 7.16
C GLY A 161 -41.52 -14.16 8.64
N LYS A 162 -41.41 -12.89 9.04
CA LYS A 162 -41.71 -12.44 10.42
C LYS A 162 -43.19 -12.22 10.73
N GLN A 163 -44.08 -12.22 9.72
CA GLN A 163 -45.53 -12.06 9.93
C GLN A 163 -46.28 -13.40 10.13
N VAL A 164 -45.58 -14.54 10.04
CA VAL A 164 -46.17 -15.89 10.15
C VAL A 164 -45.66 -16.64 11.40
N ALA A 165 -45.11 -15.93 12.38
CA ALA A 165 -44.71 -16.48 13.68
C ALA A 165 -45.52 -15.82 14.81
#